data_AF-A0A951SYZ6-F1
#
_entry.id   AF-A0A951SYZ6-F1
#
_cell.length_a   1.000
_cell.length_b   1.000
_cell.length_c   1.000
_cell.angle_alpha   90.00
_cell.angle_beta   90.00
_cell.angle_gamma   90.00
#
_symmetry.space_group_name_H-M   'P 1'
#
loop_
_entity.id
_entity.type
_entity.pdbx_description
1 polymer ?
#
loop_
_entity_poly.entity_id
_entity_poly.type
_entity_poly.pdbx_seq_one_letter_code
_entity_poly.pdbx_strand_id
1 'polypeptide(L)' 'RNGIEVLTEIRRNESMQDLPVVIVTSSRQDKDIEACYHIGANAFVVKPVDFHDFLTAVGTVGNFWGRINEPPKPFIKEES' A
#
# COMPACT_ATOMS: atom_id res chain seq x y z
N ARG A 1 -13.36 -6.01 -8.96
CA ARG A 1 -13.10 -4.77 -8.19
C ARG A 1 -11.71 -4.30 -8.57
N ASN A 2 -11.60 -3.07 -9.04
CA ASN A 2 -10.33 -2.45 -9.41
C ASN A 2 -9.62 -1.96 -8.13
N GLY A 3 -8.29 -2.05 -8.05
CA GLY A 3 -7.52 -1.56 -6.90
C GLY A 3 -7.74 -0.07 -6.61
N ILE A 4 -7.99 0.73 -7.65
CA ILE A 4 -8.33 2.16 -7.54
C ILE A 4 -9.68 2.38 -6.84
N GLU A 5 -10.70 1.56 -7.16
CA GLU A 5 -12.02 1.64 -6.51
C GLU A 5 -11.90 1.33 -5.01
N VAL A 6 -11.15 0.27 -4.69
CA VAL A 6 -10.90 -0.13 -3.29
C VAL A 6 -10.14 0.96 -2.54
N LEU A 7 -9.10 1.54 -3.13
CA LEU A 7 -8.36 2.66 -2.52
C LEU A 7 -9.29 3.87 -2.29
N THR A 8 -10.17 4.17 -3.24
CA THR A 8 -11.15 5.24 -3.13
C THR A 8 -12.13 4.98 -1.99
N GLU A 9 -12.62 3.74 -1.84
CA GLU A 9 -13.50 3.35 -0.74
C GLU A 9 -12.80 3.48 0.63
N ILE A 10 -11.54 3.05 0.73
CA ILE A 10 -10.73 3.20 1.95
C ILE A 10 -10.61 4.68 2.33
N ARG A 11 -10.27 5.53 1.36
CA ARG A 11 -10.03 6.97 1.61
C ARG A 11 -11.31 7.77 1.87
N ARG A 12 -12.48 7.23 1.51
CA ARG A 12 -13.80 7.79 1.86
C ARG A 12 -14.29 7.37 3.24
N ASN A 13 -13.70 6.32 3.82
CA ASN A 13 -14.07 5.86 5.15
C ASN A 13 -13.24 6.59 6.20
N GLU A 14 -13.88 7.47 6.98
CA GLU A 14 -13.22 8.26 8.04
C GLU A 14 -12.41 7.41 9.03
N SER A 15 -12.89 6.19 9.35
CA SER A 15 -12.18 5.29 10.26
C SER A 15 -10.92 4.64 9.66
N MET A 16 -10.75 4.71 8.34
CA MET A 16 -9.64 4.09 7.60
C MET A 16 -8.82 5.11 6.81
N GLN A 17 -9.18 6.39 6.87
CA GLN A 17 -8.57 7.43 6.04
C GLN A 17 -7.05 7.53 6.24
N ASP A 18 -6.57 7.22 7.45
CA ASP A 18 -5.15 7.27 7.80
C ASP A 18 -4.43 5.92 7.61
N LEU A 19 -5.14 4.84 7.27
CA LEU A 19 -4.52 3.53 7.09
C LEU A 19 -3.45 3.59 5.98
N PRO A 20 -2.20 3.16 6.24
CA PRO A 20 -1.21 3.07 5.19
C PRO A 20 -1.63 2.04 4.13
N VAL A 21 -1.72 2.47 2.86
CA VAL A 21 -2.08 1.60 1.73
C VAL A 21 -0.91 1.54 0.75
N VAL A 22 -0.44 0.32 0.47
CA VAL A 22 0.55 0.03 -0.56
C VAL A 22 -0.13 -0.68 -1.73
N ILE A 23 -0.03 -0.09 -2.92
CA ILE A 23 -0.57 -0.68 -4.14
C ILE A 23 0.45 -1.63 -4.74
N VAL A 24 0.02 -2.84 -5.11
CA VAL A 24 0.87 -3.82 -5.81
C VAL A 24 0.19 -4.22 -7.13
N THR A 25 0.84 -3.99 -8.27
CA THR A 25 0.25 -4.26 -9.59
C THR A 25 1.27 -4.81 -10.59
N SER A 26 0.80 -5.57 -11.58
CA SER A 26 1.65 -6.09 -12.68
C SER A 26 1.94 -5.05 -13.77
N SER A 27 1.16 -3.97 -13.88
CA SER A 27 1.33 -2.94 -14.91
C SER A 27 2.07 -1.71 -14.39
N ARG A 28 2.92 -1.12 -15.25
CA ARG A 28 3.42 0.25 -15.11
C ARG A 28 2.71 1.14 -16.12
N GLN A 29 1.50 1.58 -15.77
CA GLN A 29 0.88 2.67 -16.50
C GLN A 29 1.03 3.92 -15.66
N ASP A 30 1.74 4.93 -16.18
CA ASP A 30 2.04 6.16 -15.44
C ASP A 30 0.76 6.84 -14.93
N LYS A 31 -0.31 6.80 -15.73
CA LYS A 31 -1.63 7.30 -15.36
C LYS A 31 -2.23 6.62 -14.13
N ASP A 32 -2.04 5.31 -13.99
CA ASP A 32 -2.56 4.55 -12.83
C ASP A 32 -1.76 4.87 -11.57
N ILE A 33 -0.44 5.09 -11.71
CA ILE A 33 0.45 5.47 -10.61
C ILE A 33 0.04 6.85 -10.07
N GLU A 34 -0.05 7.84 -10.95
CA GLU A 34 -0.47 9.20 -10.60
C GLU A 34 -1.85 9.21 -9.94
N ALA A 35 -2.82 8.49 -10.51
CA ALA A 35 -4.17 8.39 -9.94
C ALA A 35 -4.14 7.78 -8.53
N CYS A 36 -3.39 6.70 -8.31
CA CYS A 36 -3.27 6.08 -6.98
C CYS A 36 -2.69 7.05 -5.94
N TYR A 37 -1.63 7.77 -6.30
CA TYR A 37 -1.04 8.76 -5.39
C TYR A 37 -1.97 9.94 -5.11
N HIS A 38 -2.71 10.43 -6.11
CA HIS A 38 -3.70 11.49 -5.91
C HIS A 38 -4.85 11.09 -4.99
N ILE A 39 -5.28 9.82 -5.02
CA ILE A 39 -6.32 9.32 -4.11
C ILE A 39 -5.76 9.14 -2.68
N GLY A 40 -4.46 8.90 -2.54
CA GLY A 40 -3.76 8.83 -1.26
C GLY A 40 -3.08 7.50 -0.98
N ALA A 41 -2.63 6.76 -2.00
CA ALA A 41 -1.72 5.64 -1.77
C ALA A 41 -0.41 6.12 -1.12
N ASN A 42 0.15 5.33 -0.21
CA ASN A 42 1.41 5.66 0.47
C ASN A 42 2.62 5.13 -0.30
N ALA A 43 2.44 4.03 -1.04
CA ALA A 43 3.46 3.47 -1.91
C ALA A 43 2.83 2.70 -3.07
N PHE A 44 3.61 2.55 -4.14
CA PHE A 44 3.25 1.78 -5.31
C PHE A 44 4.40 0.84 -5.66
N VAL A 45 4.09 -0.44 -5.78
CA VAL A 45 5.04 -1.51 -6.06
C VAL A 45 4.61 -2.21 -7.32
N VAL A 46 5.48 -2.18 -8.32
CA VAL A 46 5.27 -2.98 -9.53
C VAL A 46 5.70 -4.40 -9.20
N LYS A 47 4.76 -5.34 -9.29
CA LYS A 47 4.97 -6.75 -9.02
C LYS A 47 6.17 -7.24 -9.85
N PRO A 48 7.27 -7.64 -9.20
CA PRO A 48 8.38 -8.23 -9.92
C PRO A 48 7.90 -9.49 -10.65
N VAL A 49 8.42 -9.68 -11.87
CA VAL A 49 8.09 -10.86 -12.69
C VAL A 49 8.70 -12.10 -12.06
N ASP A 50 9.91 -11.96 -11.55
CA ASP A 50 10.62 -13.03 -10.85
C ASP A 50 10.07 -13.22 -9.42
N PHE A 51 9.93 -14.49 -9.01
CA PHE A 51 9.36 -14.84 -7.71
C PHE A 51 10.28 -14.47 -6.54
N HIS A 52 11.60 -14.61 -6.71
CA HIS A 52 12.57 -14.23 -5.68
C HIS A 52 12.59 -12.72 -5.47
N ASP A 53 12.54 -11.95 -6.57
CA ASP A 53 12.41 -10.50 -6.50
C ASP A 53 11.10 -10.08 -5.83
N PHE A 54 9.99 -10.80 -6.10
CA PHE A 54 8.71 -10.55 -5.44
C PHE A 54 8.79 -10.76 -3.92
N LEU A 55 9.37 -11.88 -3.47
CA LEU A 55 9.56 -12.14 -2.04
C LEU A 55 10.43 -11.06 -1.38
N THR A 56 11.50 -10.65 -2.06
CA THR A 56 12.39 -9.59 -1.58
C THR A 56 11.66 -8.24 -1.48
N ALA A 57 10.87 -7.86 -2.48
CA ALA A 57 10.11 -6.62 -2.49
C ALA A 57 9.06 -6.60 -1.37
N VAL A 58 8.27 -7.67 -1.23
CA VAL A 58 7.24 -7.77 -0.18
C VAL A 58 7.88 -7.78 1.21
N GLY A 59 8.98 -8.51 1.41
CA GLY A 59 9.71 -8.52 2.67
C GLY A 59 10.26 -7.13 3.04
N THR A 60 10.76 -6.38 2.06
CA THR A 60 11.25 -5.00 2.27
C THR A 60 10.12 -4.06 2.67
N VAL A 61 8.99 -4.10 1.97
CA VAL A 61 7.80 -3.30 2.27
C VAL A 61 7.25 -3.64 3.66
N GLY A 62 7.12 -4.93 3.98
CA GLY A 62 6.66 -5.40 5.28
C GLY A 62 7.59 -5.00 6.42
N ASN A 63 8.91 -5.10 6.22
CA ASN A 63 9.88 -4.65 7.21
C ASN A 63 9.82 -3.13 7.44
N PHE A 64 9.68 -2.34 6.37
CA PHE A 64 9.53 -0.89 6.49
C PHE A 64 8.27 -0.55 7.28
N TRP A 65 7.09 -0.98 6.85
CA TRP A 65 5.82 -0.57 7.47
C TRP A 65 5.56 -1.21 8.84
N GLY A 66 6.06 -2.43 9.08
CA GLY A 66 5.82 -3.17 10.32
C GLY A 66 6.85 -2.90 11.43
N ARG A 67 8.09 -2.48 11.07
CA ARG A 67 9.18 -2.34 12.05
C ARG A 67 9.84 -0.97 12.07
N ILE A 68 9.90 -0.26 10.95
CA ILE A 68 10.62 1.02 10.83
C ILE A 68 9.66 2.20 10.90
N ASN A 69 8.53 2.12 10.21
CA ASN A 69 7.54 3.18 10.16
C ASN A 69 6.77 3.26 11.49
N GLU A 70 6.52 4.49 11.94
CA GLU A 70 5.55 4.75 13.01
C GLU A 70 4.16 4.89 12.39
N PRO A 71 3.20 3.98 12.70
CA PRO A 71 1.89 4.03 12.09
C PRO A 71 1.05 5.19 12.67
N PRO A 72 0.09 5.73 11.90
CA PRO A 72 -0.83 6.74 12.41
C PRO A 72 -1.71 6.16 13.53
N LYS A 73 -2.05 6.99 14.52
CA LYS A 73 -2.93 6.60 15.63
C LYS A 73 -4.40 6.75 15.20
N PRO A 74 -5.32 5.84 15.60
CA PRO A 74 -5.11 4.69 16.48
C PRO A 74 -4.90 3.39 15.67
N PHE A 75 -3.64 3.10 15.31
CA PHE A 75 -3.26 1.73 14.98
C PHE A 75 -3.11 0.94 16.29
N ILE A 76 -4.05 0.05 16.57
CA ILE A 76 -3.92 -0.91 17.68
C ILE A 76 -2.85 -1.91 17.26
N LYS A 77 -1.65 -1.82 17.84
CA LYS A 77 -0.75 -2.98 17.89
C LYS A 77 -1.43 -4.01 18.78
N GLU A 78 -1.81 -5.16 18.24
CA GLU A 78 -2.01 -6.32 19.11
C GLU A 78 -0.66 -6.59 19.79
N GLU A 79 -0.62 -6.37 21.10
CA GLU A 79 0.51 -6.73 21.95
C GLU A 79 0.69 -8.25 21.87
N SER A 80 1.91 -8.67 21.51
CA SER A 80 2.35 -10.08 21.59
C SER A 80 2.71 -10.46 23.02
#